data_AF-A0A1E3HTQ0-F1
#
_entry.id   AF-A0A1E3HTQ0-F1
#
_cell.length_a   1.000
_cell.length_b   1.000
_cell.length_c   1.000
_cell.angle_alpha   90.00
_cell.angle_beta   90.00
_cell.angle_gamma   90.00
#
_symmetry.space_group_name_H-M   'P 1'
#
loop_
_entity.id
_entity.type
_entity.pdbx_description
1 polymer ?
#
loop_
_entity_poly.entity_id
_entity_poly.type
_entity_poly.pdbx_seq_one_letter_code
_entity_poly.pdbx_strand_id
1 'polypeptide(L)'
;MSVPVRLLTARATTPAILPLAMTRSGNNKPKSLQKTKRVFKPNLTRADWPVTVLGGPVAHGEVLPKLKAVKMSVRRIRDVEKAGGIEGLLLSRRPKDLTPYGALLRSQLFEQLHQVKRDVELERRSTESFESLESGIHDEKLEQVETQKQPLLEGQ
;
A
#
# COMPACT_ATOMS: atom_id res chain seq x y z
N MET A 1 -3.35 -6.43 -18.57
CA MET A 1 -2.51 -7.50 -18.00
C MET A 1 -1.92 -7.01 -16.70
N SER A 2 -2.53 -7.30 -15.54
CA SER A 2 -1.96 -6.95 -14.23
C SER A 2 -0.79 -7.88 -13.94
N VAL A 3 0.39 -7.32 -13.65
CA VAL A 3 1.55 -8.13 -13.24
C VAL A 3 1.32 -8.55 -11.79
N PRO A 4 1.40 -9.85 -11.43
CA PRO A 4 1.21 -10.26 -10.05
C PRO A 4 2.30 -9.65 -9.14
N VAL A 5 1.87 -9.18 -7.97
CA VAL A 5 2.69 -8.41 -7.01
C VAL A 5 3.95 -9.16 -6.56
N ARG A 6 3.88 -10.50 -6.46
CA ARG A 6 5.05 -11.36 -6.17
C ARG A 6 6.19 -11.24 -7.18
N LEU A 7 5.91 -10.84 -8.43
CA LEU A 7 6.96 -10.64 -9.44
C LEU A 7 7.72 -9.31 -9.26
N LEU A 8 7.21 -8.38 -8.46
CA LEU A 8 7.84 -7.05 -8.29
C LEU A 8 8.95 -7.07 -7.24
N THR A 9 8.74 -7.79 -6.14
CA THR A 9 9.72 -8.00 -5.07
C THR A 9 10.78 -9.05 -5.43
N ALA A 10 10.47 -9.93 -6.39
CA ALA A 10 11.41 -10.93 -6.91
C ALA A 10 12.49 -10.37 -7.86
N ARG A 11 12.32 -9.14 -8.38
CA ARG A 11 13.28 -8.55 -9.32
C ARG A 11 14.61 -8.24 -8.65
N ALA A 12 15.71 -8.56 -9.34
CA ALA A 12 17.06 -8.19 -8.90
C ALA A 12 17.28 -6.66 -8.92
N THR A 13 16.68 -5.96 -9.89
CA THR A 13 16.73 -4.50 -9.96
C THR A 13 15.40 -3.92 -10.40
N THR A 14 14.95 -2.87 -9.75
CA THR A 14 13.71 -2.17 -10.08
C THR A 14 14.00 -0.85 -10.81
N PRO A 15 13.22 -0.52 -11.86
CA PRO A 15 13.37 0.75 -12.55
C PRO A 15 12.92 1.92 -11.67
N ALA A 16 13.20 3.14 -12.12
CA ALA A 16 12.92 4.33 -11.32
C ALA A 16 11.41 4.58 -11.19
N ILE A 17 10.97 4.90 -9.98
CA ILE A 17 9.58 5.26 -9.67
C ILE A 17 9.30 6.72 -10.02
N LEU A 18 10.27 7.59 -9.74
CA LEU A 18 10.23 9.02 -10.07
C LEU A 18 11.09 9.31 -11.31
N PRO A 19 10.70 10.29 -12.15
CA PRO A 19 11.51 10.73 -13.28
C PRO A 19 12.92 11.13 -12.84
N LEU A 20 13.92 10.56 -13.51
CA LEU A 20 15.32 10.88 -13.27
C LEU A 20 15.71 12.10 -14.09
N ALA A 21 16.55 12.96 -13.53
CA ALA A 21 17.11 14.09 -14.26
C ALA A 21 17.91 13.59 -15.48
N MET A 22 17.75 14.26 -16.62
CA MET A 22 18.49 13.93 -17.83
C MET A 22 19.98 14.24 -17.68
N THR A 23 20.84 13.46 -18.34
CA THR A 23 22.25 13.78 -18.47
C THR A 23 22.40 15.06 -19.30
N ARG A 24 23.29 15.96 -18.88
CA ARG A 24 23.56 17.20 -19.61
C ARG A 24 24.95 17.14 -20.21
N SER A 25 25.08 17.51 -21.49
CA SER A 25 26.38 17.70 -22.10
C SER A 25 26.90 19.11 -21.83
N GLY A 26 28.22 19.25 -21.78
CA GLY A 26 28.87 20.55 -21.65
C GLY A 26 30.33 20.46 -22.04
N ASN A 27 31.06 21.54 -21.84
CA ASN A 27 32.51 21.57 -22.06
C ASN A 27 33.24 21.81 -20.75
N ASN A 28 34.40 21.18 -20.58
CA ASN A 28 35.38 21.60 -19.60
C ASN A 28 36.11 22.82 -20.16
N LYS A 29 36.32 23.85 -19.33
CA LYS A 29 37.01 25.09 -19.72
C LYS A 29 38.29 25.20 -18.88
N PRO A 30 39.41 24.62 -19.34
CA PRO A 30 40.69 24.73 -18.64
C PRO A 30 41.29 26.14 -18.79
N LYS A 31 42.33 26.44 -17.99
CA LYS A 31 43.08 27.71 -18.08
C LYS A 31 43.72 27.93 -19.46
N SER A 32 44.10 26.85 -20.16
CA SER A 32 44.63 26.87 -21.53
C SER A 32 43.58 27.22 -22.61
N LEU A 33 42.32 27.45 -22.23
CA LEU A 33 41.17 27.76 -23.10
C LEU A 33 40.78 26.69 -24.14
N GLN A 34 41.51 25.57 -24.21
CA GLN A 34 41.16 24.43 -25.05
C GLN A 34 39.99 23.64 -24.44
N LYS A 35 38.79 23.85 -24.97
CA LYS A 35 37.57 23.21 -24.47
C LYS A 35 37.53 21.73 -24.85
N THR A 36 37.27 20.86 -23.88
CA THR A 36 37.01 19.43 -24.11
C THR A 36 35.58 19.08 -23.74
N LYS A 37 34.99 18.09 -24.42
CA LYS A 37 33.62 17.64 -24.12
C LYS A 37 33.57 16.97 -22.73
N ARG A 38 32.51 17.24 -21.98
CA ARG A 38 32.18 16.54 -20.72
C ARG A 38 30.68 16.26 -20.61
N VAL A 39 30.33 15.31 -19.75
CA VAL A 39 28.94 14.94 -19.45
C VAL A 39 28.69 15.08 -17.95
N PHE A 40 27.63 15.80 -17.59
CA PHE A 40 27.13 15.91 -16.23
C PHE A 40 26.09 14.80 -16.01
N LYS A 41 26.49 13.81 -15.21
CA LYS A 41 25.62 12.72 -14.79
C LYS A 41 24.90 13.10 -13.48
N PRO A 42 23.59 12.84 -13.35
CA PRO A 42 22.91 13.02 -12.08
C PRO A 42 23.45 12.02 -11.04
N ASN A 43 23.40 12.40 -9.76
CA ASN A 43 23.76 11.50 -8.67
C ASN A 43 22.64 10.49 -8.44
N LEU A 44 22.85 9.25 -8.90
CA LEU A 44 21.89 8.16 -8.87
C LEU A 44 22.36 7.07 -7.91
N THR A 45 21.41 6.50 -7.18
CA THR A 45 21.61 5.40 -6.24
C THR A 45 20.55 4.33 -6.47
N ARG A 46 20.84 3.14 -5.96
CA ARG A 46 19.88 2.04 -5.86
C ARG A 46 19.72 1.73 -4.37
N ALA A 47 18.49 1.80 -3.89
CA ALA A 47 18.18 1.56 -2.49
C ALA A 47 17.05 0.54 -2.38
N ASP A 48 17.13 -0.28 -1.34
CA ASP A 48 16.08 -1.24 -1.00
C ASP A 48 15.09 -0.57 -0.06
N TRP A 49 13.81 -0.71 -0.34
CA TRP A 49 12.76 -0.05 0.44
C TRP A 49 11.75 -1.05 0.96
N PRO A 50 11.43 -1.03 2.27
CA PRO A 50 10.40 -1.88 2.84
C PRO A 50 9.02 -1.48 2.32
N VAL A 51 8.14 -2.47 2.25
CA VAL A 51 6.82 -2.34 1.67
C VAL A 51 5.83 -3.13 2.50
N THR A 52 4.63 -2.59 2.70
CA THR A 52 3.61 -3.21 3.54
C THR A 52 2.51 -3.82 2.69
N VAL A 53 1.66 -2.98 2.08
CA VAL A 53 0.50 -3.40 1.29
C VAL A 53 0.92 -4.17 0.04
N LEU A 54 1.89 -3.65 -0.72
CA LEU A 54 2.44 -4.37 -1.89
C LEU A 54 3.31 -5.56 -1.47
N GLY A 55 3.63 -5.70 -0.19
CA GLY A 55 4.33 -6.87 0.33
C GLY A 55 3.47 -8.14 0.37
N GLY A 56 2.14 -7.97 0.44
CA GLY A 56 1.22 -9.04 0.81
C GLY A 56 1.18 -9.26 2.33
N PRO A 57 0.40 -10.24 2.80
CA PRO A 57 0.32 -10.56 4.22
C PRO A 57 1.67 -11.10 4.69
N VAL A 58 2.18 -10.52 5.78
CA VAL A 58 3.43 -10.92 6.44
C VAL A 58 3.06 -11.29 7.87
N ALA A 59 3.60 -12.39 8.39
CA ALA A 59 3.35 -12.77 9.78
C ALA A 59 3.94 -11.74 10.75
N HIS A 60 3.30 -11.55 11.89
CA HIS A 60 3.79 -10.62 12.92
C HIS A 60 5.18 -11.04 13.40
N GLY A 61 6.16 -10.13 13.30
CA GLY A 61 7.55 -10.35 13.70
C GLY A 61 8.49 -10.77 12.58
N GLU A 62 7.98 -11.05 11.37
CA GLU A 62 8.82 -11.31 10.20
C GLU A 62 9.31 -10.02 9.52
N VAL A 63 10.44 -10.12 8.82
CA VAL A 63 11.04 -8.99 8.11
C VAL A 63 10.14 -8.57 6.95
N LEU A 64 9.76 -7.30 6.91
CA LEU A 64 8.95 -6.76 5.82
C LEU A 64 9.61 -7.00 4.46
N PRO A 65 8.83 -7.41 3.44
CA PRO A 65 9.33 -7.55 2.09
C PRO A 65 9.79 -6.19 1.57
N LYS A 66 10.84 -6.22 0.74
CA LYS A 66 11.47 -5.02 0.21
C LYS A 66 11.40 -4.99 -1.31
N LEU A 67 11.14 -3.81 -1.86
CA LEU A 67 11.41 -3.53 -3.26
C LEU A 67 12.92 -3.37 -3.43
N LYS A 68 13.53 -4.33 -4.14
CA LYS A 68 14.98 -4.40 -4.30
C LYS A 68 15.48 -3.38 -5.33
N ALA A 69 16.56 -2.70 -4.95
CA ALA A 69 17.42 -1.88 -5.78
C ALA A 69 16.66 -0.86 -6.65
N VAL A 70 15.76 -0.09 -6.02
CA VAL A 70 14.99 0.97 -6.68
C VAL A 70 15.91 2.09 -7.11
N LYS A 71 16.00 2.30 -8.42
CA LYS A 71 16.83 3.36 -9.00
C LYS A 71 16.21 4.72 -8.72
N MET A 72 16.93 5.60 -8.02
CA MET A 72 16.49 6.96 -7.73
C MET A 72 17.66 7.93 -7.66
N SER A 73 17.39 9.23 -7.62
CA SER A 73 18.43 10.21 -7.28
C SER A 73 18.52 10.41 -5.78
N VAL A 74 19.71 10.74 -5.28
CA VAL A 74 19.95 10.90 -3.83
C VAL A 74 19.02 11.92 -3.18
N ARG A 75 18.69 13.01 -3.90
CA ARG A 75 17.75 14.02 -3.41
C ARG A 75 16.33 13.46 -3.19
N ARG A 76 15.94 12.45 -3.97
CA ARG A 76 14.61 11.82 -3.89
C ARG A 76 14.48 10.81 -2.76
N ILE A 77 15.59 10.31 -2.20
CA ILE A 77 15.56 9.46 -1.00
C ILE A 77 14.85 10.20 0.15
N ARG A 78 15.21 11.47 0.37
CA ARG A 78 14.60 12.31 1.41
C ARG A 78 13.10 12.54 1.17
N ASP A 79 12.67 12.60 -0.10
CA ASP A 79 11.26 12.72 -0.44
C ASP A 79 10.48 11.45 -0.06
N VAL A 80 11.11 10.27 -0.23
CA VAL A 80 10.54 8.97 0.18
C VAL A 80 10.42 8.89 1.70
N GLU A 81 11.48 9.24 2.42
CA GLU A 81 11.49 9.26 3.89
C GLU A 81 10.43 10.21 4.44
N LYS A 82 10.37 11.43 3.89
CA LYS A 82 9.37 12.44 4.28
C LYS A 82 7.94 11.98 4.02
N ALA A 83 7.71 11.19 2.98
CA ALA A 83 6.39 10.65 2.66
C ALA A 83 6.03 9.42 3.51
N GLY A 84 6.93 8.96 4.40
CA GLY A 84 6.71 7.75 5.22
C GLY A 84 6.97 6.45 4.47
N GLY A 85 7.83 6.46 3.45
CA GLY A 85 8.19 5.29 2.64
C GLY A 85 7.68 5.35 1.20
N ILE A 86 7.91 4.29 0.43
CA ILE A 86 7.55 4.25 -0.99
C ILE A 86 6.03 4.32 -1.19
N GLU A 87 5.26 3.59 -0.39
CA GLU A 87 3.80 3.54 -0.55
C GLU A 87 3.19 4.90 -0.23
N GLY A 88 3.64 5.58 0.83
CA GLY A 88 3.25 6.96 1.12
C GLY A 88 3.66 7.94 0.03
N LEU A 89 4.81 7.75 -0.62
CA LEU A 89 5.20 8.53 -1.79
C LEU A 89 4.24 8.30 -2.97
N LEU A 90 3.87 7.05 -3.26
CA LEU A 90 2.94 6.72 -4.35
C LEU A 90 1.54 7.29 -4.13
N LEU A 91 1.08 7.33 -2.87
CA LEU A 91 -0.20 7.92 -2.48
C LEU A 91 -0.19 9.45 -2.56
N SER A 92 0.91 10.08 -2.11
CA SER A 92 1.01 11.55 -2.02
C SER A 92 1.27 12.25 -3.37
N ARG A 93 1.94 11.59 -4.32
CA ARG A 93 2.32 12.21 -5.60
C ARG A 93 1.18 12.21 -6.61
N ARG A 94 1.24 13.12 -7.59
CA ARG A 94 0.29 13.12 -8.72
C ARG A 94 0.73 12.08 -9.75
N PRO A 95 -0.18 11.48 -10.54
CA PRO A 95 0.18 10.47 -11.53
C PRO A 95 1.20 10.95 -12.57
N LYS A 96 1.13 12.23 -12.95
CA LYS A 96 2.07 12.88 -13.89
C LYS A 96 3.51 12.99 -13.38
N ASP A 97 3.71 12.92 -12.07
CA ASP A 97 5.02 13.03 -11.44
C ASP A 97 5.70 11.65 -11.27
N LEU A 98 5.03 10.58 -11.70
CA LEU A 98 5.51 9.21 -11.65
C LEU A 98 5.99 8.77 -13.04
N THR A 99 6.93 7.83 -13.06
CA THR A 99 7.26 7.10 -14.29
C THR A 99 6.13 6.11 -14.63
N PRO A 100 6.10 5.53 -15.85
CA PRO A 100 5.14 4.46 -16.16
C PRO A 100 5.20 3.28 -15.19
N TYR A 101 6.40 2.96 -14.68
CA TYR A 101 6.56 1.95 -13.64
C TYR A 101 5.96 2.39 -12.30
N GLY A 102 6.22 3.63 -11.88
CA GLY A 102 5.61 4.18 -10.66
C GLY A 102 4.08 4.24 -10.75
N ALA A 103 3.53 4.57 -11.92
CA ALA A 103 2.08 4.57 -12.16
C ALA A 103 1.48 3.16 -12.05
N LEU A 104 2.17 2.15 -12.57
CA LEU A 104 1.78 0.75 -12.43
C LEU A 104 1.83 0.27 -10.97
N LEU A 105 2.88 0.63 -10.22
CA LEU A 105 2.95 0.31 -8.79
C LEU A 105 1.82 0.97 -8.01
N ARG A 106 1.48 2.21 -8.37
CA ARG A 106 0.38 2.94 -7.74
C ARG A 106 -0.98 2.29 -8.03
N SER A 107 -1.24 1.84 -9.25
CA SER A 107 -2.52 1.17 -9.56
C SER A 107 -2.66 -0.12 -8.76
N GLN A 108 -1.59 -0.91 -8.66
CA GLN A 108 -1.58 -2.13 -7.85
C GLN A 108 -1.78 -1.84 -6.36
N LEU A 109 -1.15 -0.79 -5.85
CA LEU A 109 -1.34 -0.37 -4.45
C LEU A 109 -2.81 -0.03 -4.19
N PHE A 110 -3.47 0.72 -5.08
CA PHE A 110 -4.88 1.02 -4.93
C PHE A 110 -5.79 -0.20 -5.07
N GLU A 111 -5.50 -1.11 -6.00
CA GLU A 111 -6.23 -2.37 -6.13
C GLU A 111 -6.19 -3.18 -4.83
N GLN A 112 -5.01 -3.27 -4.20
CA GLN A 112 -4.86 -3.95 -2.92
C GLN A 112 -5.56 -3.21 -1.78
N LEU A 113 -5.44 -1.88 -1.69
CA LEU A 113 -6.16 -1.10 -0.68
C LEU A 113 -7.68 -1.23 -0.85
N HIS A 114 -8.19 -1.32 -2.08
CA HIS A 114 -9.61 -1.57 -2.35
C HIS A 114 -10.05 -2.98 -1.96
N GLN A 115 -9.17 -3.98 -2.08
CA GLN A 115 -9.43 -5.33 -1.56
C GLN A 115 -9.52 -5.29 -0.03
N VAL A 116 -8.50 -4.73 0.64
CA VAL A 116 -8.46 -4.61 2.10
C VAL A 116 -9.68 -3.86 2.62
N LYS A 117 -10.10 -2.78 1.96
CA LYS A 117 -11.32 -2.05 2.32
C LYS A 117 -12.56 -2.95 2.27
N ARG A 118 -12.72 -3.74 1.20
CA ARG A 118 -13.85 -4.65 1.05
C ARG A 118 -13.85 -5.74 2.12
N ASP A 119 -12.69 -6.30 2.43
CA ASP A 119 -12.55 -7.34 3.45
C ASP A 119 -12.96 -6.80 4.84
N VAL A 120 -12.50 -5.59 5.19
CA VAL A 120 -12.89 -4.91 6.44
C VAL A 120 -14.40 -4.59 6.50
N GLU A 121 -15.00 -4.17 5.39
CA GLU A 121 -16.44 -3.92 5.33
C GLU A 121 -17.26 -5.21 5.48
N LEU A 122 -16.78 -6.33 4.95
CA LEU A 122 -17.41 -7.65 5.12
C LEU A 122 -17.31 -8.14 6.57
N GLU A 123 -16.14 -8.01 7.21
CA GLU A 123 -15.95 -8.35 8.62
C GLU A 123 -16.88 -7.54 9.53
N ARG A 124 -17.00 -6.23 9.30
CA ARG A 124 -17.93 -5.36 10.05
C ARG A 124 -19.38 -5.82 9.92
N ARG A 125 -19.85 -6.08 8.70
CA ARG A 125 -21.21 -6.57 8.46
C ARG A 125 -21.47 -7.93 9.13
N SER A 126 -20.48 -8.83 9.10
CA SER A 126 -20.60 -10.13 9.77
C SER A 126 -20.74 -9.98 11.28
N THR A 127 -20.00 -9.04 11.87
CA THR A 127 -20.07 -8.74 13.31
C THR A 127 -21.42 -8.14 13.68
N GLU A 128 -21.92 -7.16 12.90
CA GLU A 128 -23.24 -6.54 13.11
C GLU A 128 -24.39 -7.56 12.97
N SER A 129 -24.30 -8.47 11.99
CA SER A 129 -25.29 -9.54 11.82
C SER A 129 -25.28 -10.56 12.96
N PHE A 130 -24.10 -10.84 13.53
CA PHE A 130 -23.95 -11.72 14.68
C PHE A 130 -24.53 -11.09 15.95
N GLU A 131 -24.23 -9.81 16.22
CA GLU A 131 -24.82 -9.06 17.34
C GLU A 131 -26.34 -8.95 17.24
N SER A 132 -26.87 -8.77 16.02
CA SER A 132 -28.32 -8.74 15.77
C SER A 132 -28.99 -10.09 16.09
N LEU A 133 -28.35 -11.21 15.74
CA LEU A 133 -28.83 -12.55 16.08
C LEU A 133 -28.78 -12.83 17.59
N GLU A 134 -27.72 -12.41 18.29
CA GLU A 134 -27.65 -12.54 19.75
C GLU A 134 -28.74 -11.71 20.46
N SER A 135 -29.02 -10.50 19.99
CA SER A 135 -30.11 -9.68 20.54
C SER A 135 -31.50 -10.30 20.33
N GLY A 136 -31.76 -10.93 19.17
CA GLY A 136 -33.02 -11.61 18.89
C GLY A 136 -33.26 -12.87 19.73
N ILE A 137 -32.19 -13.61 20.07
CA ILE A 137 -32.30 -14.81 20.93
C ILE A 137 -32.62 -14.44 22.39
N HIS A 138 -32.24 -13.24 22.84
CA HIS A 138 -32.56 -12.76 24.18
C HIS A 138 -34.01 -12.28 24.32
N ASP A 139 -34.60 -11.68 23.28
CA ASP A 139 -36.02 -11.27 23.30
C ASP A 139 -36.99 -12.47 23.17
N GLU A 140 -36.70 -13.47 22.34
CA GLU A 140 -37.59 -14.65 22.21
C GLU A 140 -37.62 -15.53 23.49
N LYS A 141 -36.55 -15.50 24.31
CA LYS A 141 -36.53 -16.21 25.60
C LYS A 141 -37.39 -15.53 26.68
N LEU A 142 -37.68 -14.24 26.57
CA LEU A 142 -38.55 -13.54 27.52
C LEU A 142 -40.04 -13.76 27.20
N GLU A 143 -40.43 -13.83 25.92
CA GLU A 143 -41.83 -14.05 25.54
C GLU A 143 -42.33 -15.49 25.83
N GLN A 144 -41.45 -16.50 25.79
CA GLN A 144 -41.84 -17.89 26.07
C GLN A 144 -42.08 -18.20 27.57
N VAL A 145 -41.64 -17.33 28.48
CA VAL A 145 -41.85 -17.52 29.93
C VAL A 145 -43.21 -16.98 30.39
N GLU A 146 -43.80 -16.01 29.68
CA GLU A 146 -45.06 -15.36 30.11
C GLU A 146 -46.33 -16.13 29.72
N THR A 147 -46.28 -17.02 28.72
CA THR A 147 -47.48 -17.70 28.19
C THR A 147 -47.91 -18.97 28.95
N GLN A 148 -47.17 -19.41 29.98
CA GLN A 148 -47.53 -20.61 30.77
C GLN A 148 -48.33 -20.33 32.07
N LYS A 149 -49.02 -19.19 32.17
CA LYS A 149 -50.01 -18.99 33.26
C LYS A 149 -51.37 -19.51 32.80
N GLN A 150 -51.59 -20.82 32.98
CA GLN A 150 -52.91 -21.44 32.88
C GLN A 150 -53.87 -20.81 33.92
N PRO A 151 -55.15 -20.53 33.57
CA PRO A 151 -56.14 -20.09 34.55
C PRO A 151 -56.62 -21.29 35.38
N LEU A 152 -56.40 -21.26 36.69
CA LEU A 152 -57.04 -22.18 37.63
C LEU A 152 -58.52 -21.79 37.75
N LEU A 153 -59.38 -22.56 37.09
CA LEU A 153 -60.79 -22.72 37.43
C LEU A 153 -60.88 -23.83 38.47
N GLU A 154 -61.47 -23.54 39.62
CA GLU A 154 -62.50 -24.37 40.28
C GLU A 154 -62.82 -23.84 41.69
N GLY A 155 -64.12 -23.81 42.01
CA GLY A 155 -64.61 -23.64 43.38
C GLY A 155 -65.97 -22.93 43.45
N GLN A 156 -67.00 -23.70 43.76
CA GLN A 156 -68.44 -23.36 43.87
C GLN A 156 -68.79 -22.22 44.82
#